data_AF-A0A8E2EPP2-F1
#
_entry.id   AF-A0A8E2EPP2-F1
#
_cell.length_a   1.000
_cell.length_b   1.000
_cell.length_c   1.000
_cell.angle_alpha   90.00
_cell.angle_beta   90.00
_cell.angle_gamma   90.00
#
_symmetry.space_group_name_H-M   'P 1'
#
loop_
_entity.id
_entity.type
_entity.pdbx_description
1 polymer ?
#
loop_
_entity_poly.entity_id
_entity_poly.type
_entity_poly.pdbx_seq_one_letter_code
_entity_poly.pdbx_strand_id
1 'polypeptide(L)'
;ERNPGIAHSIPIWEAARATTAAPSYFDPIEISNRKFGDGGFGTNNPAAEMFWEVANMNGGDPKSVSLLLSIGTGESKINRFKDGPVGKYRGYLNAARRLASSSAAVHENLQALGKAFGIPYYRFNVPGGLGKMKLDEWKPRRGRKEGTLEKICSLTENYCNQSDVRKQLVKVAQILVEHRKDRAKSDMWGLVSKG
;
A
#
# COMPACT_ATOMS: atom_id res chain seq x y z
N GLU A 1 17.50 -2.72 -7.57
CA GLU A 1 18.11 -1.37 -7.64
C GLU A 1 17.03 -0.35 -7.40
N ARG A 2 17.29 0.69 -6.61
CA ARG A 2 16.42 1.87 -6.53
C ARG A 2 16.79 2.76 -7.70
N ASN A 3 15.81 3.16 -8.52
CA ASN A 3 16.06 3.87 -9.77
C ASN A 3 15.57 5.33 -9.67
N PRO A 4 16.36 6.24 -9.07
CA PRO A 4 16.05 7.68 -9.03
C PRO A 4 16.24 8.36 -10.40
N GLY A 5 16.58 7.60 -11.45
CA GLY A 5 16.91 8.12 -12.77
C GLY A 5 15.70 8.56 -13.58
N ILE A 6 15.89 8.70 -14.89
CA ILE A 6 14.82 9.08 -15.81
C ILE A 6 13.71 8.02 -15.77
N ALA A 7 12.46 8.47 -15.79
CA ALA A 7 11.30 7.59 -15.89
C ALA A 7 11.45 6.66 -17.10
N HIS A 8 11.18 5.38 -16.89
CA HIS A 8 11.26 4.40 -17.96
C HIS A 8 10.21 4.72 -19.03
N SER A 9 10.55 4.58 -20.31
CA SER A 9 9.67 4.85 -21.45
C SER A 9 8.61 3.77 -21.70
N ILE A 10 8.33 2.91 -20.71
CA ILE A 10 7.32 1.86 -20.88
C ILE A 10 5.92 2.46 -20.82
N PRO A 11 4.97 1.93 -21.61
CA PRO A 11 3.57 2.31 -21.46
C PRO A 11 3.06 2.08 -20.05
N ILE A 12 2.26 3.03 -19.54
CA ILE A 12 1.68 2.97 -18.18
C ILE A 12 0.89 1.66 -17.97
N TRP A 13 0.19 1.18 -19.00
CA TRP A 13 -0.58 -0.06 -18.90
C TRP A 13 0.29 -1.31 -18.73
N GLU A 14 1.52 -1.34 -19.27
CA GLU A 14 2.45 -2.45 -19.08
C GLU A 14 2.96 -2.48 -17.64
N ALA A 15 3.33 -1.31 -17.10
CA ALA A 15 3.71 -1.16 -15.70
C ALA A 15 2.56 -1.58 -14.75
N ALA A 16 1.33 -1.12 -15.05
CA ALA A 16 0.14 -1.48 -14.29
C ALA A 16 -0.17 -2.99 -14.37
N ARG A 17 0.01 -3.61 -15.54
CA ARG A 17 -0.17 -5.06 -15.70
C ARG A 17 0.91 -5.85 -14.96
N ALA A 18 2.17 -5.41 -15.03
CA ALA A 18 3.27 -6.04 -14.32
C ALA A 18 3.02 -6.07 -12.80
N THR A 19 2.65 -4.93 -12.22
CA THR A 19 2.45 -4.83 -10.76
C THR A 19 1.22 -5.58 -10.24
N THR A 20 0.22 -5.84 -11.10
CA THR A 20 -1.04 -6.53 -10.72
C THR A 20 -1.09 -8.01 -11.14
N ALA A 21 -0.05 -8.53 -11.78
CA ALA A 21 -0.01 -9.91 -12.30
C ALA A 21 0.21 -10.95 -11.17
N ALA A 22 -0.78 -11.08 -10.28
CA ALA A 22 -0.73 -11.95 -9.11
C ALA A 22 -0.52 -13.42 -9.52
N PRO A 23 0.51 -14.11 -9.01
CA PRO A 23 0.71 -15.52 -9.27
C PRO A 23 -0.56 -16.33 -8.97
N SER A 24 -0.88 -17.29 -9.83
CA SER A 24 -2.13 -18.10 -9.84
C SER A 24 -3.41 -17.39 -10.28
N TYR A 25 -3.41 -16.06 -10.44
CA TYR A 25 -4.54 -15.31 -10.99
C TYR A 25 -4.29 -14.83 -12.41
N PHE A 26 -3.08 -14.35 -12.70
CA PHE A 26 -2.72 -13.80 -14.00
C PHE A 26 -1.35 -14.30 -14.45
N ASP A 27 -1.19 -14.43 -15.77
CA ASP A 27 0.11 -14.69 -16.36
C ASP A 27 1.04 -13.48 -16.22
N PRO A 28 2.35 -13.69 -15.95
CA PRO A 28 3.37 -12.65 -15.99
C PRO A 28 3.39 -11.93 -17.34
N ILE A 29 3.76 -10.65 -17.33
CA ILE A 29 3.99 -9.88 -18.55
C ILE A 29 5.47 -9.87 -18.90
N GLU A 30 5.80 -9.93 -20.19
CA GLU A 30 7.17 -9.79 -20.68
C GLU A 30 7.38 -8.38 -21.21
N ILE A 31 8.37 -7.67 -20.65
CA ILE A 31 8.75 -6.31 -21.04
C ILE A 31 10.26 -6.32 -21.29
N SER A 32 10.70 -5.93 -22.49
CA SER A 32 12.12 -5.87 -22.87
C SER A 32 12.92 -7.13 -22.49
N ASN A 33 12.40 -8.31 -22.85
CA ASN A 33 12.98 -9.64 -22.60
C ASN A 33 13.10 -10.04 -21.11
N ARG A 34 12.34 -9.39 -20.23
CA ARG A 34 12.25 -9.73 -18.81
C ARG A 34 10.81 -10.02 -18.43
N LYS A 35 10.58 -11.07 -17.64
CA LYS A 35 9.27 -11.41 -17.11
C LYS A 35 9.03 -10.70 -15.79
N PHE A 36 7.90 -10.03 -15.69
CA PHE A 36 7.44 -9.31 -14.51
C PHE A 36 6.14 -9.90 -13.98
N GLY A 37 6.05 -10.02 -12.67
CA GLY A 37 4.86 -10.45 -11.93
C GLY A 37 4.58 -9.51 -10.77
N ASP A 38 3.49 -9.78 -10.04
CA ASP A 38 2.98 -8.93 -8.96
C ASP A 38 4.05 -8.53 -7.92
N GLY A 39 4.11 -7.22 -7.65
CA GLY A 39 5.04 -6.63 -6.68
C GLY A 39 4.78 -7.05 -5.23
N GLY A 40 3.59 -7.55 -4.93
CA GLY A 40 3.21 -8.15 -3.66
C GLY A 40 4.11 -9.32 -3.28
N PHE A 41 4.66 -10.08 -4.24
CA PHE A 41 5.56 -11.21 -3.93
C PHE A 41 6.96 -10.84 -3.41
N GLY A 42 7.24 -9.55 -3.18
CA GLY A 42 8.45 -9.07 -2.51
C GLY A 42 8.20 -7.89 -1.56
N THR A 43 7.28 -6.99 -1.92
CA THR A 43 7.02 -5.74 -1.18
C THR A 43 5.53 -5.39 -1.21
N ASN A 44 4.72 -5.98 -0.33
CA ASN A 44 3.29 -5.63 -0.26
C ASN A 44 2.97 -4.33 0.48
N ASN A 45 4.00 -3.68 1.05
CA ASN A 45 3.95 -2.35 1.61
C ASN A 45 5.14 -1.56 1.03
N PRO A 46 4.96 -0.84 -0.08
CA PRO A 46 6.05 -0.15 -0.78
C PRO A 46 6.55 1.09 -0.05
N ALA A 47 5.96 1.46 1.10
CA ALA A 47 6.22 2.73 1.74
C ALA A 47 7.69 2.93 2.19
N ALA A 48 8.41 1.85 2.54
CA ALA A 48 9.84 1.96 2.83
C ALA A 48 10.68 2.22 1.56
N GLU A 49 10.34 1.57 0.44
CA GLU A 49 11.03 1.82 -0.83
C GLU A 49 10.76 3.25 -1.31
N MET A 50 9.50 3.70 -1.23
CA MET A 50 9.12 5.08 -1.56
C MET A 50 9.86 6.12 -0.72
N PHE A 51 10.00 5.90 0.59
CA PHE A 51 10.73 6.81 1.47
C PHE A 51 12.17 7.00 1.01
N TRP A 52 12.87 5.90 0.74
CA TRP A 52 14.27 5.96 0.32
C TRP A 52 14.44 6.45 -1.11
N GLU A 53 13.49 6.17 -2.01
CA GLU A 53 13.51 6.69 -3.37
C GLU A 53 13.40 8.23 -3.36
N VAL A 54 12.44 8.78 -2.61
CA VAL A 54 12.28 10.24 -2.48
C VAL A 54 13.51 10.86 -1.80
N ALA A 55 14.01 10.27 -0.71
CA ALA A 55 15.22 10.77 -0.05
C ALA A 55 16.40 10.82 -1.03
N ASN A 56 16.61 9.74 -1.79
CA ASN A 56 17.71 9.63 -2.74
C ASN A 56 17.59 10.60 -3.92
N MET A 57 16.38 10.86 -4.42
CA MET A 57 16.12 11.89 -5.44
C MET A 57 16.43 13.31 -4.94
N ASN A 58 16.43 13.53 -3.63
CA ASN A 58 16.66 14.82 -2.98
C ASN A 58 18.01 14.85 -2.24
N GLY A 59 19.07 14.38 -2.90
CA GLY A 59 20.43 14.44 -2.36
C GLY A 59 20.72 13.47 -1.22
N GLY A 60 19.89 12.44 -1.06
CA GLY A 60 20.00 11.47 0.03
C GLY A 60 19.48 11.99 1.37
N ASP A 61 18.79 13.14 1.40
CA ASP A 61 18.24 13.72 2.64
C ASP A 61 16.91 13.05 3.04
N PRO A 62 16.87 12.29 4.15
CA PRO A 62 15.63 11.68 4.63
C PRO A 62 14.57 12.72 5.04
N LYS A 63 14.98 13.95 5.39
CA LYS A 63 14.07 15.05 5.77
C LYS A 63 13.41 15.74 4.58
N SER A 64 13.79 15.38 3.35
CA SER A 64 13.04 15.77 2.16
C SER A 64 11.61 15.20 2.14
N VAL A 65 11.33 14.18 2.97
CA VAL A 65 9.98 13.67 3.22
C VAL A 65 9.39 14.37 4.45
N SER A 66 8.33 15.16 4.24
CA SER A 66 7.68 15.90 5.33
C SER A 66 6.54 15.15 6.02
N LEU A 67 5.99 14.12 5.38
CA LEU A 67 4.89 13.29 5.89
C LEU A 67 4.97 11.89 5.26
N LEU A 68 4.89 10.86 6.09
CA LEU A 68 4.73 9.48 5.64
C LEU A 68 3.30 9.02 5.87
N LEU A 69 2.59 8.71 4.80
CA LEU A 69 1.24 8.17 4.82
C LEU A 69 1.21 6.82 4.10
N SER A 70 0.79 5.78 4.81
CA SER A 70 0.70 4.42 4.27
C SER A 70 -0.74 3.92 4.41
N ILE A 71 -1.32 3.44 3.31
CA ILE A 71 -2.71 2.95 3.27
C ILE A 71 -2.66 1.46 2.94
N GLY A 72 -3.32 0.65 3.76
CA GLY A 72 -3.42 -0.80 3.60
C GLY A 72 -4.79 -1.24 3.11
N THR A 73 -4.82 -2.41 2.46
CA THR A 73 -6.05 -3.04 1.96
C THR A 73 -6.72 -3.96 2.99
N GLY A 74 -6.37 -3.81 4.27
CA GLY A 74 -6.89 -4.58 5.39
C GLY A 74 -5.85 -5.47 6.05
N GLU A 75 -6.05 -5.72 7.35
CA GLU A 75 -5.20 -6.63 8.12
C GLU A 75 -5.75 -8.06 8.10
N SER A 76 -4.89 -9.00 7.71
CA SER A 76 -5.16 -10.43 7.85
C SER A 76 -4.61 -10.92 9.19
N LYS A 77 -5.48 -11.10 10.20
CA LYS A 77 -5.13 -11.94 11.37
C LYS A 77 -5.18 -13.40 10.94
N ILE A 78 -4.01 -14.03 10.85
CA ILE A 78 -3.91 -15.43 10.43
C ILE A 78 -4.22 -16.29 11.65
N ASN A 79 -5.48 -16.67 11.81
CA ASN A 79 -5.86 -17.69 12.77
C ASN A 79 -5.20 -19.02 12.36
N ARG A 80 -4.56 -19.71 13.30
CA ARG A 80 -4.03 -21.08 13.14
C ARG A 80 -5.20 -22.03 12.88
N PHE A 81 -5.63 -22.18 11.63
CA PHE A 81 -6.60 -23.21 11.25
C PHE A 81 -5.90 -24.55 11.07
N LYS A 82 -6.50 -25.59 11.68
CA LYS A 82 -6.09 -27.00 11.64
C LYS A 82 -6.14 -27.55 10.21
N ASP A 83 -5.28 -28.54 9.97
CA ASP A 83 -4.94 -29.14 8.68
C ASP A 83 -6.13 -29.53 7.79
N GLY A 84 -6.00 -29.19 6.49
CA GLY A 84 -6.88 -29.53 5.37
C GLY A 84 -6.13 -29.38 4.04
N PRO A 85 -6.67 -29.88 2.90
CA PRO A 85 -5.93 -30.51 1.80
C PRO A 85 -4.73 -29.71 1.23
N VAL A 86 -3.62 -30.43 1.03
CA VAL A 86 -2.30 -30.06 1.58
C VAL A 86 -1.34 -29.36 0.59
N GLY A 87 -1.71 -29.07 -0.66
CA GLY A 87 -0.77 -28.48 -1.64
C GLY A 87 -0.91 -26.97 -1.87
N LYS A 88 -1.89 -26.59 -2.70
CA LYS A 88 -2.09 -25.22 -3.19
C LYS A 88 -2.53 -24.25 -2.08
N TYR A 89 -3.34 -24.72 -1.13
CA TYR A 89 -3.78 -23.93 0.03
C TYR A 89 -2.62 -23.56 0.96
N ARG A 90 -1.62 -24.44 1.13
CA ARG A 90 -0.41 -24.11 1.90
C ARG A 90 0.41 -23.02 1.22
N GLY A 91 0.55 -23.07 -0.11
CA GLY A 91 1.24 -22.05 -0.90
C GLY A 91 0.60 -20.66 -0.73
N TYR A 92 -0.71 -20.57 -0.93
CA TYR A 92 -1.47 -19.32 -0.74
C TYR A 92 -1.41 -18.82 0.71
N LEU A 93 -1.57 -19.72 1.70
CA LEU A 93 -1.51 -19.35 3.11
C LEU A 93 -0.12 -18.87 3.52
N ASN A 94 0.94 -19.50 3.00
CA ASN A 94 2.32 -19.07 3.24
C ASN A 94 2.64 -17.75 2.57
N ALA A 95 2.13 -17.51 1.36
CA ALA A 95 2.21 -16.20 0.70
C ALA A 95 1.49 -15.14 1.53
N ALA A 96 0.23 -15.36 1.93
CA ALA A 96 -0.52 -14.46 2.80
C ALA A 96 0.19 -14.18 4.15
N ARG A 97 0.82 -15.19 4.76
CA ARG A 97 1.68 -15.00 5.95
C ARG A 97 2.86 -14.10 5.66
N ARG A 98 3.62 -14.39 4.60
CA ARG A 98 4.79 -13.58 4.21
C ARG A 98 4.39 -12.13 3.94
N LEU A 99 3.29 -11.92 3.21
CA LEU A 99 2.71 -10.61 2.93
C LEU A 99 2.33 -9.87 4.23
N ALA A 100 1.60 -10.52 5.13
CA ALA A 100 1.19 -9.89 6.39
C ALA A 100 2.41 -9.51 7.25
N SER A 101 3.38 -10.43 7.37
CA SER A 101 4.63 -10.20 8.12
C SER A 101 5.50 -9.11 7.48
N SER A 102 5.62 -9.06 6.15
CA SER A 102 6.38 -8.02 5.47
C SER A 102 5.74 -6.64 5.67
N SER A 103 4.41 -6.56 5.61
CA SER A 103 3.69 -5.31 5.81
C SER A 103 3.89 -4.74 7.22
N ALA A 104 3.82 -5.61 8.23
CA ALA A 104 4.04 -5.26 9.63
C ALA A 104 5.49 -4.84 9.89
N ALA A 105 6.47 -5.57 9.35
CA ALA A 105 7.88 -5.21 9.48
C ALA A 105 8.19 -3.85 8.83
N VAL A 106 7.61 -3.56 7.66
CA VAL A 106 7.73 -2.24 7.01
C VAL A 106 7.09 -1.15 7.87
N HIS A 107 5.93 -1.42 8.49
CA HIS A 107 5.28 -0.48 9.39
C HIS A 107 6.17 -0.13 10.60
N GLU A 108 6.76 -1.13 11.26
CA GLU A 108 7.69 -0.93 12.38
C GLU A 108 8.93 -0.13 11.97
N ASN A 109 9.52 -0.46 10.82
CA ASN A 109 10.65 0.28 10.26
C ASN A 109 10.30 1.76 10.01
N LEU A 110 9.16 2.04 9.39
CA LEU A 110 8.72 3.42 9.12
C LEU A 110 8.39 4.18 10.39
N GLN A 111 7.87 3.52 11.44
CA GLN A 111 7.73 4.17 12.75
C GLN A 111 9.10 4.57 13.33
N ALA A 112 10.10 3.70 13.22
CA ALA A 112 11.45 3.98 13.70
C ALA A 112 12.10 5.14 12.91
N LEU A 113 11.98 5.12 11.57
CA LEU A 113 12.46 6.19 10.70
C LEU A 113 11.76 7.52 10.98
N GLY A 114 10.43 7.50 11.12
CA GLY A 114 9.64 8.68 11.46
C GLY A 114 10.11 9.31 12.78
N LYS A 115 10.35 8.50 13.81
CA LYS A 115 10.89 8.98 15.09
C LYS A 115 12.33 9.51 14.95
N ALA A 116 13.20 8.79 14.25
CA ALA A 116 14.60 9.16 14.09
C ALA A 116 14.80 10.49 13.35
N PHE A 117 13.96 10.76 12.36
CA PHE A 117 14.07 11.96 11.52
C PHE A 117 13.06 13.07 11.88
N GLY A 118 12.18 12.83 12.86
CA GLY A 118 11.13 13.79 13.24
C GLY A 118 10.03 13.93 12.19
N ILE A 119 9.78 12.88 11.41
CA ILE A 119 8.80 12.86 10.31
C ILE A 119 7.50 12.23 10.82
N PRO A 120 6.34 12.93 10.74
CA PRO A 120 5.06 12.34 11.06
C PRO A 120 4.76 11.12 10.20
N TYR A 121 4.41 10.00 10.84
CA TYR A 121 4.04 8.76 10.17
C TYR A 121 2.65 8.28 10.56
N TYR A 122 1.81 8.00 9.56
CA TYR A 122 0.47 7.47 9.73
C TYR A 122 0.27 6.22 8.85
N ARG A 123 -0.34 5.18 9.43
CA ARG A 123 -0.76 3.97 8.73
C ARG A 123 -2.25 3.76 8.95
N PHE A 124 -3.02 3.79 7.88
CA PHE A 124 -4.42 3.41 7.91
C PHE A 124 -4.57 2.01 7.33
N ASN A 125 -5.06 1.08 8.14
CA ASN A 125 -5.24 -0.30 7.72
C ASN A 125 -6.42 -0.90 8.48
N VAL A 126 -7.45 -1.33 7.75
CA VAL A 126 -8.70 -1.77 8.37
C VAL A 126 -8.51 -3.11 9.08
N PRO A 127 -8.75 -3.19 10.40
CA PRO A 127 -8.64 -4.45 11.13
C PRO A 127 -9.85 -5.36 10.84
N GLY A 128 -9.67 -6.67 11.02
CA GLY A 128 -10.78 -7.53 11.42
C GLY A 128 -11.82 -7.92 10.36
N GLY A 129 -11.53 -7.89 9.06
CA GLY A 129 -12.51 -8.43 8.09
C GLY A 129 -12.08 -8.37 6.63
N LEU A 130 -11.45 -7.27 6.21
CA LEU A 130 -11.00 -7.08 4.84
C LEU A 130 -9.95 -8.12 4.43
N GLY A 131 -8.96 -8.37 5.26
CA GLY A 131 -7.90 -9.35 4.98
C GLY A 131 -8.35 -10.82 4.92
N LYS A 132 -9.64 -11.13 5.14
CA LYS A 132 -10.23 -12.47 4.96
C LYS A 132 -10.95 -12.63 3.62
N MET A 133 -11.19 -11.54 2.89
CA MET A 133 -11.76 -11.59 1.55
C MET A 133 -10.76 -12.19 0.59
N LYS A 134 -11.23 -12.96 -0.40
CA LYS A 134 -10.33 -13.45 -1.45
C LYS A 134 -9.99 -12.30 -2.40
N LEU A 135 -8.80 -12.34 -2.98
CA LEU A 135 -8.33 -11.31 -3.90
C LEU A 135 -9.24 -11.16 -5.14
N ASP A 136 -9.83 -12.26 -5.60
CA ASP A 136 -10.74 -12.34 -6.74
C ASP A 136 -12.23 -12.24 -6.37
N GLU A 137 -12.57 -11.96 -5.11
CA GLU A 137 -13.97 -11.86 -4.68
C GLU A 137 -14.57 -10.52 -5.14
N TRP A 138 -15.39 -10.54 -6.20
CA TRP A 138 -16.08 -9.34 -6.70
C TRP A 138 -17.61 -9.48 -6.77
N LYS A 139 -18.13 -10.71 -6.80
CA LYS A 139 -19.57 -10.99 -6.81
C LYS A 139 -20.12 -11.17 -5.39
N PRO A 140 -21.40 -10.86 -5.16
CA PRO A 140 -22.12 -11.35 -3.99
C PRO A 140 -21.99 -12.88 -3.90
N ARG A 141 -21.65 -13.40 -2.72
CA ARG A 141 -21.70 -14.86 -2.49
C ARG A 141 -23.14 -15.33 -2.59
N ARG A 142 -23.37 -16.48 -3.25
CA ARG A 142 -24.70 -17.10 -3.40
C ARG A 142 -25.40 -17.20 -2.03
N GLY A 143 -26.54 -16.53 -1.89
CA GLY A 143 -27.30 -16.47 -0.63
C GLY A 143 -26.96 -15.32 0.33
N ARG A 144 -26.00 -14.44 0.03
CA ARG A 144 -25.81 -13.17 0.75
C ARG A 144 -26.51 -12.03 0.03
N LYS A 145 -27.11 -11.12 0.82
CA LYS A 145 -27.74 -9.88 0.31
C LYS A 145 -26.71 -8.79 -0.02
N GLU A 146 -25.61 -8.74 0.72
CA GLU A 146 -24.55 -7.74 0.55
C GLU A 146 -23.49 -8.23 -0.45
N GLY A 147 -23.14 -7.41 -1.43
CA GLY A 147 -22.04 -7.67 -2.35
C GLY A 147 -20.67 -7.36 -1.72
N THR A 148 -19.61 -7.74 -2.41
CA THR A 148 -18.25 -7.59 -1.85
C THR A 148 -17.87 -6.14 -1.67
N LEU A 149 -18.24 -5.27 -2.62
CA LEU A 149 -17.93 -3.85 -2.57
C LEU A 149 -18.66 -3.16 -1.41
N GLU A 150 -19.94 -3.45 -1.23
CA GLU A 150 -20.76 -2.93 -0.13
C GLU A 150 -20.14 -3.30 1.22
N LYS A 151 -19.65 -4.54 1.35
CA LYS A 151 -18.96 -4.98 2.55
C LYS A 151 -17.61 -4.27 2.76
N ILE A 152 -16.84 -4.03 1.69
CA ILE A 152 -15.59 -3.26 1.77
C ILE A 152 -15.87 -1.83 2.25
N CYS A 153 -16.88 -1.18 1.66
CA CYS A 153 -17.31 0.17 2.05
C CYS A 153 -17.73 0.20 3.52
N SER A 154 -18.64 -0.69 3.92
CA SER A 154 -19.13 -0.78 5.29
C SER A 154 -18.00 -0.97 6.32
N LEU A 155 -17.06 -1.89 6.07
CA LEU A 155 -15.91 -2.11 6.97
C LEU A 155 -14.98 -0.89 7.04
N THR A 156 -14.75 -0.24 5.91
CA THR A 156 -13.87 0.94 5.82
C THR A 156 -14.51 2.16 6.49
N GLU A 157 -15.80 2.40 6.25
CA GLU A 157 -16.56 3.48 6.89
C GLU A 157 -16.60 3.32 8.41
N ASN A 158 -16.87 2.11 8.89
CA ASN A 158 -16.84 1.80 10.32
C ASN A 158 -15.47 2.08 10.94
N TYR A 159 -14.38 1.72 10.24
CA TYR A 159 -13.03 2.03 10.67
C TYR A 159 -12.76 3.54 10.70
N CYS A 160 -13.10 4.26 9.64
CA CYS A 160 -12.94 5.72 9.54
C CYS A 160 -13.77 6.50 10.58
N ASN A 161 -14.88 5.93 11.04
CA ASN A 161 -15.74 6.54 12.06
C ASN A 161 -15.24 6.32 13.51
N GLN A 162 -14.22 5.48 13.72
CA GLN A 162 -13.59 5.34 15.04
C GLN A 162 -12.97 6.67 15.45
N SER A 163 -13.18 7.07 16.71
CA SER A 163 -12.87 8.43 17.16
C SER A 163 -11.38 8.78 17.06
N ASP A 164 -10.49 7.82 17.32
CA ASP A 164 -9.04 7.93 17.19
C ASP A 164 -8.61 7.99 15.72
N VAL A 165 -9.16 7.12 14.87
CA VAL A 165 -8.90 7.11 13.43
C VAL A 165 -9.34 8.43 12.80
N ARG A 166 -10.53 8.92 13.14
CA ARG A 166 -11.05 10.20 12.65
C ARG A 166 -10.17 11.38 13.06
N LYS A 167 -9.66 11.39 14.30
CA LYS A 167 -8.69 12.41 14.76
C LYS A 167 -7.40 12.37 13.93
N GLN A 168 -6.87 11.17 13.66
CA GLN A 168 -5.68 11.02 12.82
C GLN A 168 -5.93 11.46 11.37
N LEU A 169 -7.06 11.09 10.77
CA LEU A 169 -7.45 11.52 9.42
C LEU A 169 -7.52 13.04 9.30
N VAL A 170 -8.16 13.71 10.27
CA VAL A 170 -8.22 15.18 10.31
C VAL A 170 -6.82 15.77 10.44
N LYS A 171 -5.95 15.21 11.29
CA LYS A 171 -4.58 15.70 11.45
C LYS A 171 -3.76 15.56 10.17
N VAL A 172 -3.85 14.42 9.49
CA VAL A 172 -3.21 14.19 8.19
C VAL A 172 -3.73 15.17 7.14
N ALA A 173 -5.05 15.38 7.07
CA ALA A 173 -5.65 16.33 6.14
C ALA A 173 -5.15 17.77 6.38
N GLN A 174 -5.02 18.19 7.65
CA GLN A 174 -4.45 19.50 7.99
C GLN A 174 -3.02 19.66 7.48
N ILE A 175 -2.14 18.67 7.74
CA ILE A 175 -0.75 18.67 7.28
C ILE A 175 -0.69 18.78 5.74
N LEU A 176 -1.50 17.99 5.03
CA LEU A 176 -1.54 18.01 3.56
C LEU A 176 -2.00 19.36 3.00
N VAL A 177 -2.98 19.99 3.63
CA VAL A 177 -3.48 21.33 3.25
C VAL A 177 -2.43 22.40 3.51
N GLU A 178 -1.76 22.37 4.67
CA GLU A 178 -0.67 23.28 5.01
C GLU A 178 0.48 23.17 4.00
N HIS A 179 0.95 21.94 3.70
CA HIS A 179 1.97 21.72 2.69
C HIS A 179 1.57 22.21 1.30
N ARG A 180 0.28 22.07 0.91
CA ARG A 180 -0.20 22.63 -0.35
C ARG A 180 -0.15 24.16 -0.35
N LYS A 181 -0.57 24.81 0.74
CA LYS A 181 -0.53 26.28 0.88
C LYS A 181 0.90 26.80 0.82
N ASP A 182 1.85 26.11 1.44
CA ASP A 182 3.25 26.52 1.42
C ASP A 182 3.88 26.35 0.04
N ARG A 183 3.58 25.24 -0.66
CA ARG A 183 3.98 25.09 -2.08
C ARG A 183 3.39 26.18 -2.97
N ALA A 184 2.17 26.64 -2.70
CA ALA A 184 1.54 27.71 -3.46
C ALA A 184 2.21 29.07 -3.33
N LYS A 185 2.98 29.29 -2.26
CA LYS A 185 3.79 30.50 -2.07
C LYS A 185 5.19 30.37 -2.67
N SER A 186 5.59 29.18 -3.11
CA SER A 186 6.92 28.94 -3.67
C SER A 186 7.00 29.36 -5.13
N ASP A 187 8.19 29.78 -5.57
CA ASP A 187 8.47 30.12 -6.97
C ASP A 187 8.25 28.94 -7.93
N MET A 188 8.28 27.72 -7.39
CA MET A 188 8.04 26.48 -8.13
C MET A 188 6.56 26.16 -8.33
N TRP A 189 5.64 26.98 -7.81
CA TRP A 189 4.19 26.71 -7.91
C TRP A 189 3.73 26.52 -9.35
N GLY A 190 4.25 27.29 -10.31
CA GLY A 190 3.90 27.13 -11.74
C GLY A 190 4.19 25.74 -12.31
N LEU A 191 5.20 25.04 -11.76
CA LEU A 191 5.59 23.68 -12.15
C LEU A 191 4.80 22.60 -11.40
N VAL A 192 4.48 22.81 -10.11
CA VAL A 192 3.86 21.79 -9.24
C VAL A 192 2.35 21.97 -9.03
N SER A 193 1.75 23.03 -9.58
CA SER A 193 0.31 23.33 -9.44
C SER A 193 -0.57 22.59 -10.44
N LYS A 194 0.02 22.13 -11.55
CA LYS A 194 -0.67 21.38 -12.60
C LYS A 194 -0.45 19.89 -12.35
N GLY A 195 -1.42 19.29 -11.67
CA GLY A 195 -1.66 17.84 -11.65
C GLY A 195 -2.95 17.55 -12.40
#